data_AF-A0A2E4DNU1-F1
#
_entry.id   AF-A0A2E4DNU1-F1
#
_cell.length_a   1.000
_cell.length_b   1.000
_cell.length_c   1.000
_cell.angle_alpha   90.00
_cell.angle_beta   90.00
_cell.angle_gamma   90.00
#
_symmetry.space_group_name_H-M   'P 1'
#
loop_
_entity.id
_entity.type
_entity.pdbx_description
1 polymer ?
#
loop_
_entity_poly.entity_id
_entity_poly.type
_entity_poly.pdbx_seq_one_letter_code
_entity_poly.pdbx_strand_id
1 'polypeptide(L)' 'MAVDKAKVIELIVEQLDADSDNISDGDSFMDDLGADSLDTVELIMAFEEEFDIEIPDEDAENIRTVGDVLKYLEDKL' A
#
# COMPACT_ATOMS: atom_id res chain seq x y z
N MET A 1 12.28 7.36 10.18
CA MET A 1 12.77 5.96 10.32
C MET A 1 13.08 5.47 8.90
N ALA A 2 13.41 4.20 8.63
CA ALA A 2 13.33 3.71 7.24
C ALA A 2 12.12 2.78 7.18
N VAL A 3 11.18 3.04 6.27
CA VAL A 3 10.06 2.13 6.05
C VAL A 3 10.60 0.85 5.47
N ASP A 4 10.24 -0.27 6.08
CA ASP A 4 10.63 -1.56 5.54
C ASP A 4 9.74 -1.89 4.34
N LYS A 5 10.26 -1.63 3.14
CA LYS A 5 9.57 -1.95 1.89
C LYS A 5 9.11 -3.40 1.83
N ALA A 6 9.87 -4.33 2.43
CA ALA A 6 9.48 -5.73 2.45
C ALA A 6 8.17 -5.93 3.24
N LYS A 7 7.96 -5.15 4.30
CA LYS A 7 6.75 -5.21 5.12
C LYS A 7 5.51 -4.70 4.37
N VAL A 8 5.69 -3.62 3.62
CA VAL A 8 4.62 -3.06 2.78
C VAL A 8 4.22 -4.05 1.69
N ILE A 9 5.20 -4.65 1.01
CA ILE A 9 4.93 -5.68 -0.01
C ILE A 9 4.26 -6.91 0.60
N GLU A 10 4.68 -7.36 1.79
CA GLU A 10 4.06 -8.48 2.51
C GLU A 10 2.57 -8.24 2.74
N LEU A 11 2.19 -7.06 3.25
CA LEU A 11 0.78 -6.70 3.46
C LEU A 11 -0.02 -6.67 2.16
N ILE A 12 0.57 -6.15 1.08
CA ILE A 12 -0.08 -6.13 -0.24
C ILE A 12 -0.34 -7.54 -0.75
N VAL A 13 0.64 -8.44 -0.59
CA VAL A 13 0.55 -9.84 -1.00
C VAL A 13 -0.50 -10.59 -0.18
N GLU A 14 -0.53 -10.37 1.14
CA GLU A 14 -1.50 -10.99 2.04
C GLU A 14 -2.93 -10.52 1.75
N GLN A 15 -3.12 -9.23 1.48
CA GLN A 15 -4.44 -8.63 1.27
C GLN A 15 -4.99 -8.89 -0.14
N LEU A 16 -4.13 -8.82 -1.16
CA LEU A 16 -4.54 -8.94 -2.57
C LEU A 16 -4.30 -10.33 -3.17
N ASP A 17 -3.75 -11.28 -2.40
CA ASP A 17 -3.30 -12.60 -2.89
C ASP A 17 -2.37 -12.49 -4.12
N ALA A 18 -1.56 -11.42 -4.15
CA ALA A 18 -0.67 -11.08 -5.24
C ALA A 18 0.68 -11.79 -5.11
N ASP A 19 1.40 -12.00 -6.22
CA ASP A 19 2.73 -12.61 -6.20
C ASP A 19 3.80 -11.57 -5.86
N SER A 20 4.45 -11.70 -4.71
CA SER A 20 5.50 -10.78 -4.24
C SER A 20 6.63 -10.55 -5.25
N ASP A 21 6.92 -11.55 -6.08
CA ASP A 21 8.01 -11.49 -7.07
C ASP A 21 7.65 -10.63 -8.28
N ASN A 22 6.36 -10.35 -8.49
CA ASN A 22 5.87 -9.53 -9.60
C ASN A 22 5.50 -8.10 -9.18
N ILE A 23 5.61 -7.76 -7.89
CA ILE A 23 5.25 -6.42 -7.40
C ILE A 23 6.42 -5.45 -7.61
N SER A 24 6.13 -4.38 -8.34
CA SER A 24 7.02 -3.26 -8.61
C SER A 24 6.47 -1.95 -8.07
N ASP A 25 7.34 -0.98 -7.81
CA ASP A 25 6.95 0.33 -7.27
C ASP A 25 6.03 1.12 -8.22
N GLY A 26 6.04 0.78 -9.51
CA GLY A 26 5.18 1.40 -10.51
C GLY A 26 3.81 0.73 -10.67
N ASP A 27 3.57 -0.39 -9.99
CA ASP A 27 2.35 -1.15 -10.18
C ASP A 27 1.16 -0.43 -9.54
N SER A 28 0.12 -0.26 -10.33
CA SER A 28 -1.18 0.26 -9.91
C SER A 28 -1.91 -0.79 -9.08
N PHE A 29 -2.41 -0.40 -7.91
CA PHE A 29 -3.21 -1.30 -7.07
C PHE A 29 -4.42 -1.83 -7.84
N MET A 30 -5.10 -0.97 -8.60
CA MET A 30 -6.30 -1.35 -9.34
C MET A 30 -6.00 -2.00 -10.69
N ASP A 31 -5.07 -1.43 -11.47
CA ASP A 31 -4.85 -1.87 -12.86
C ASP A 31 -3.93 -3.09 -12.96
N ASP A 32 -2.88 -3.15 -12.12
CA ASP A 32 -1.84 -4.18 -12.21
C ASP A 32 -2.03 -5.27 -11.15
N LEU A 33 -2.35 -4.88 -9.91
CA LEU A 33 -2.60 -5.83 -8.81
C LEU A 33 -4.05 -6.29 -8.71
N GLY A 34 -4.95 -5.69 -9.50
CA GLY A 34 -6.35 -6.10 -9.59
C GLY A 34 -7.18 -5.84 -8.32
N ALA A 35 -6.71 -4.97 -7.43
CA ALA A 35 -7.45 -4.54 -6.25
C ALA A 35 -8.71 -3.77 -6.67
N ASP A 36 -9.82 -4.03 -6.00
CA ASP A 36 -11.00 -3.21 -6.14
C ASP A 36 -10.99 -1.99 -5.17
N SER A 37 -12.05 -1.19 -5.23
CA SER A 37 -12.19 -0.02 -4.36
C SER A 37 -12.34 -0.38 -2.88
N LEU A 38 -12.76 -1.61 -2.55
CA LEU A 38 -12.86 -2.08 -1.17
C LEU A 38 -11.51 -2.63 -0.70
N ASP A 39 -10.83 -3.41 -1.54
CA ASP A 39 -9.51 -3.95 -1.26
C ASP A 39 -8.49 -2.84 -0.95
N THR A 40 -8.55 -1.74 -1.71
CA THR A 40 -7.72 -0.56 -1.47
C THR A 40 -8.00 0.10 -0.12
N VAL A 41 -9.27 0.19 0.29
CA VAL A 41 -9.65 0.73 1.61
C VAL A 41 -9.16 -0.19 2.74
N GLU A 42 -9.33 -1.51 2.59
CA GLU A 42 -8.83 -2.50 3.56
C GLU A 42 -7.31 -2.49 3.68
N LEU A 43 -6.60 -2.36 2.56
CA LEU A 43 -5.15 -2.25 2.53
C LEU A 43 -4.65 -0.99 3.25
N ILE A 44 -5.29 0.15 3.02
CA ILE A 44 -4.94 1.42 3.69
C ILE A 44 -5.16 1.29 5.21
N MET A 45 -6.29 0.74 5.66
CA MET A 45 -6.53 0.48 7.08
C MET A 45 -5.48 -0.46 7.69
N ALA A 46 -5.04 -1.49 6.95
CA ALA A 46 -3.98 -2.39 7.40
C ALA A 46 -2.64 -1.67 7.57
N PHE A 47 -2.31 -0.72 6.68
CA PHE A 47 -1.11 0.12 6.86
C PHE A 47 -1.23 1.06 8.05
N GLU A 48 -2.38 1.67 8.27
CA GLU A 48 -2.64 2.51 9.44
C GLU A 48 -2.40 1.75 10.75
N GLU A 49 -2.94 0.53 10.85
CA GLU A 49 -2.79 -0.31 12.04
C GLU A 49 -1.36 -0.84 12.22
N GLU A 50 -0.71 -1.33 11.15
CA GLU A 50 0.65 -1.89 11.24
C GLU A 50 1.70 -0.81 11.57
N PHE A 51 1.55 0.39 11.00
CA PHE A 51 2.53 1.47 11.17
C PHE A 51 2.13 2.50 12.25
N ASP A 52 0.96 2.34 12.89
CA ASP A 52 0.39 3.28 13.88
C ASP A 52 0.30 4.71 13.32
N ILE A 53 -0.23 4.84 12.11
CA ILE A 53 -0.41 6.11 11.39
C ILE A 53 -1.88 6.35 11.03
N GLU A 54 -2.19 7.57 10.61
CA GLU A 54 -3.51 7.94 10.10
C GLU A 54 -3.32 8.52 8.68
N ILE A 55 -3.96 7.89 7.70
CA ILE A 55 -3.95 8.24 6.29
C ILE A 55 -5.32 8.86 5.97
N PRO A 56 -5.41 10.19 5.81
CA PRO A 56 -6.66 10.85 5.45
C PRO A 56 -7.22 10.30 4.13
N ASP A 57 -8.54 10.25 3.99
CA ASP A 57 -9.21 9.82 2.75
C ASP A 57 -8.67 10.56 1.51
N GLU A 58 -8.41 11.87 1.62
CA GLU A 58 -7.84 12.67 0.52
C GLU A 58 -6.45 12.18 0.09
N ASP A 59 -5.62 11.73 1.02
CA ASP A 59 -4.29 11.19 0.72
C ASP A 59 -4.41 9.77 0.17
N ALA A 60 -5.30 8.94 0.75
CA ALA A 60 -5.60 7.59 0.27
C ALA A 60 -6.09 7.59 -1.18
N GLU A 61 -6.94 8.55 -1.58
CA GLU A 61 -7.39 8.73 -2.97
C GLU A 61 -6.24 9.06 -3.95
N ASN A 62 -5.14 9.63 -3.44
CA ASN A 62 -3.96 9.96 -4.23
C ASN A 62 -2.96 8.79 -4.30
N ILE A 63 -3.07 7.79 -3.43
CA ILE A 63 -2.24 6.59 -3.43
C ILE A 63 -2.78 5.62 -4.49
N ARG A 64 -2.10 5.55 -5.64
CA ARG A 64 -2.51 4.69 -6.76
C ARG A 64 -1.55 3.54 -7.01
N THR A 65 -0.28 3.75 -6.71
CA THR A 65 0.77 2.77 -6.95
C THR A 65 1.46 2.34 -5.67
N VAL A 66 2.14 1.19 -5.71
CA VAL A 66 2.95 0.69 -4.59
C VAL A 66 4.03 1.70 -4.18
N GLY A 67 4.64 2.40 -5.14
CA GLY A 67 5.62 3.46 -4.87
C GLY A 67 5.01 4.67 -4.16
N ASP A 68 3.75 5.02 -4.46
CA ASP A 68 3.07 6.13 -3.80
C ASP A 68 2.86 5.84 -2.31
N VAL A 69 2.39 4.64 -1.96
CA VAL A 69 2.20 4.28 -0.55
C VAL A 69 3.54 4.17 0.17
N LEU A 70 4.56 3.55 -0.45
CA LEU A 70 5.90 3.46 0.15
C LEU A 70 6.44 4.84 0.49
N LYS A 71 6.36 5.77 -0.46
CA LYS A 71 6.81 7.14 -0.26
C LYS A 71 5.98 7.87 0.80
N TYR A 72 4.67 7.66 0.80
CA TYR A 72 3.79 8.27 1.80
C TYR A 72 4.16 7.82 3.21
N LEU A 73 4.37 6.52 3.40
CA LEU A 73 4.81 5.93 4.66
C LEU A 73 6.18 6.48 5.06
N GLU A 74 7.12 6.61 4.12
CA GLU A 74 8.46 7.17 4.37
C GLU A 74 8.41 8.63 4.81
N ASP A 75 7.50 9.43 4.26
CA ASP A 75 7.36 10.85 4.63
C ASP A 75 6.71 11.02 6.03
N LYS A 76 5.98 10.01 6.53
CA LYS A 76 5.29 10.05 7.83
C LYS A 76 6.09 9.46 9.00
N LEU A 77 7.06 8.58 8.75
CA LEU A 77 7.82 7.79 9.76
C LEU A 77 9.29 8.23 9.94
#